data_AF-A0A413BBG8-F1
#
_entry.id   AF-A0A413BBG8-F1
#
_cell.length_a   1.000
_cell.length_b   1.000
_cell.length_c   1.000
_cell.angle_alpha   90.00
_cell.angle_beta   90.00
_cell.angle_gamma   90.00
#
_symmetry.space_group_name_H-M   'P 1'
#
loop_
_entity.id
_entity.type
_entity.pdbx_description
1 polymer ?
#
loop_
_entity_poly.entity_id
_entity_poly.type
_entity_poly.pdbx_seq_one_letter_code
_entity_poly.pdbx_strand_id
1 'polypeptide(L)'
;SEVFEKWLDENASEYLTEDEMKDLKEKINAMTADVDFLNAQEGYRGTSYESVFLLSASEAGLRKVNEMYVPEQLQAGFSDMIDEYVHFNDSARNSIMEKMTPDYMVVGIGTKTESYKYKSEIISDETAFYANEKNEISGICNQFLNGKTDQKLFCNEMKDRLNDYYGSRYELRNQSEAVEGRVSNMLSKLQHMYAL
;
A
#
# COMPACT_ATOMS: atom_id res chain seq x y z
N SER A 1 2.98 -11.98 6.20
CA SER A 1 4.40 -12.17 6.56
C SER A 1 4.87 -13.61 6.47
N GLU A 2 4.00 -14.61 6.72
CA GLU A 2 4.36 -16.05 6.78
C GLU A 2 5.26 -16.52 5.62
N VAL A 3 4.98 -16.05 4.41
CA VAL A 3 5.77 -16.37 3.21
C VAL A 3 7.21 -15.86 3.31
N PHE A 4 7.43 -14.64 3.82
CA PHE A 4 8.76 -14.09 4.06
C PHE A 4 9.47 -14.82 5.20
N GLU A 5 8.77 -15.13 6.29
CA GLU A 5 9.37 -15.82 7.43
C GLU A 5 9.87 -17.22 7.03
N LYS A 6 9.03 -17.95 6.28
CA LYS A 6 9.40 -19.26 5.75
C LYS A 6 10.61 -19.17 4.82
N TRP A 7 10.64 -18.18 3.93
CA TRP A 7 11.78 -17.97 3.04
C TRP A 7 13.06 -17.70 3.84
N LEU A 8 13.00 -16.89 4.89
CA LEU A 8 14.15 -16.63 5.76
C LEU A 8 14.62 -17.90 6.50
N ASP A 9 13.70 -18.71 7.01
CA ASP A 9 14.06 -19.97 7.69
C ASP A 9 14.79 -20.94 6.75
N GLU A 10 14.39 -20.96 5.48
CA GLU A 10 14.98 -21.85 4.46
C GLU A 10 16.31 -21.33 3.91
N ASN A 11 16.55 -20.02 3.92
CA ASN A 11 17.67 -19.41 3.16
C ASN A 11 18.67 -18.61 4.02
N ALA A 12 18.31 -18.15 5.21
CA ALA A 12 19.10 -17.16 5.96
C ALA A 12 19.76 -17.68 7.25
N SER A 13 19.49 -18.92 7.65
CA SER A 13 20.02 -19.52 8.89
C SER A 13 21.55 -19.66 8.93
N GLU A 14 22.21 -19.72 7.78
CA GLU A 14 23.68 -19.74 7.67
C GLU A 14 24.31 -18.34 7.74
N TYR A 15 23.51 -17.28 7.60
CA TYR A 15 23.99 -15.90 7.45
C TYR A 15 23.59 -14.98 8.61
N LEU A 16 22.57 -15.35 9.37
CA LEU A 16 22.04 -14.56 10.48
C LEU A 16 22.04 -15.38 11.76
N THR A 17 22.39 -14.74 12.87
CA THR A 17 22.16 -15.30 14.21
C THR A 17 20.66 -15.40 14.51
N GLU A 18 20.29 -16.18 15.54
CA GLU A 18 18.89 -16.29 15.97
C GLU A 18 18.28 -14.93 16.34
N ASP A 19 19.06 -14.06 17.00
CA ASP A 19 18.61 -12.73 17.40
C ASP A 19 18.43 -11.79 16.19
N GLU A 20 19.35 -11.81 15.22
CA GLU A 20 19.23 -11.04 13.98
C GLU A 20 18.06 -11.53 13.12
N MET A 21 17.87 -12.85 13.04
CA MET A 21 16.74 -13.46 12.36
C MET A 21 15.42 -13.02 12.98
N LYS A 22 15.34 -13.03 14.32
CA LYS A 22 14.15 -12.59 15.05
C LYS A 22 13.86 -11.11 14.80
N ASP A 23 14.85 -10.24 14.93
CA ASP A 23 14.69 -8.80 14.67
C ASP A 23 14.24 -8.54 13.22
N LEU A 24 14.82 -9.24 12.24
CA LEU A 24 14.42 -9.12 10.84
C LEU A 24 12.96 -9.54 10.62
N LYS A 25 12.53 -10.67 11.20
CA LYS A 25 11.13 -11.13 11.14
C LYS A 25 10.17 -10.13 11.77
N GLU A 26 10.54 -9.52 12.90
CA GLU A 26 9.74 -8.47 13.55
C GLU A 26 9.56 -7.23 12.64
N LYS A 27 10.62 -6.79 11.95
CA LYS A 27 10.55 -5.67 10.99
C LYS A 27 9.67 -6.01 9.79
N ILE A 28 9.81 -7.21 9.23
CA ILE A 28 8.97 -7.67 8.12
C ILE A 28 7.51 -7.75 8.55
N ASN A 29 7.24 -8.31 9.73
CA ASN A 29 5.90 -8.36 10.30
C ASN A 29 5.28 -6.97 10.44
N ALA A 30 6.02 -5.99 10.97
CA ALA A 30 5.54 -4.61 11.04
C ALA A 30 5.17 -4.06 9.66
N MET A 31 5.95 -4.37 8.63
CA MET A 31 5.70 -3.90 7.25
C MET A 31 4.53 -4.59 6.56
N THR A 32 4.21 -5.86 6.85
CA THR A 32 3.15 -6.59 6.12
C THR A 32 1.85 -6.72 6.90
N ALA A 33 1.86 -6.61 8.24
CA ALA A 33 0.71 -6.99 9.08
C ALA A 33 -0.59 -6.28 8.70
N ASP A 34 -0.55 -4.98 8.40
CA ASP A 34 -1.76 -4.23 8.03
C ASP A 34 -2.28 -4.59 6.63
N VAL A 35 -1.38 -4.95 5.69
CA VAL A 35 -1.77 -5.44 4.36
C VAL A 35 -2.35 -6.84 4.47
N ASP A 36 -1.71 -7.72 5.25
CA ASP A 36 -2.21 -9.07 5.55
C ASP A 36 -3.59 -9.01 6.20
N PHE A 37 -3.78 -8.09 7.15
CA PHE A 37 -5.07 -7.85 7.79
C PHE A 37 -6.15 -7.40 6.79
N LEU A 38 -5.82 -6.49 5.88
CA LEU A 38 -6.76 -6.10 4.81
C LEU A 38 -7.12 -7.27 3.90
N ASN A 39 -6.14 -8.10 3.55
CA ASN A 39 -6.34 -9.25 2.68
C ASN A 39 -7.15 -10.38 3.35
N ALA A 40 -7.07 -10.51 4.67
CA ALA A 40 -7.81 -11.50 5.44
C ALA A 40 -9.27 -11.12 5.72
N GLN A 41 -9.65 -9.85 5.49
CA GLN A 41 -11.01 -9.40 5.74
C GLN A 41 -11.99 -9.93 4.68
N GLU A 42 -13.14 -10.45 5.14
CA GLU A 42 -14.23 -10.80 4.25
C GLU A 42 -14.75 -9.55 3.53
N GLY A 43 -14.79 -9.61 2.20
CA GLY A 43 -15.35 -8.56 1.37
C GLY A 43 -14.32 -7.69 0.64
N TYR A 44 -14.84 -6.66 -0.02
CA TYR A 44 -14.18 -5.92 -1.10
C TYR A 44 -13.15 -4.91 -0.57
N ARG A 45 -11.85 -5.28 -0.51
CA ARG A 45 -10.79 -4.37 -0.01
C ARG A 45 -9.51 -4.26 -0.85
N GLY A 46 -9.23 -5.19 -1.77
CA GLY A 46 -8.04 -5.12 -2.61
C GLY A 46 -8.02 -3.97 -3.63
N THR A 47 -9.17 -3.37 -3.95
CA THR A 47 -9.27 -2.21 -4.87
C THR A 47 -9.45 -0.89 -4.12
N SER A 48 -9.25 -0.84 -2.81
CA SER A 48 -9.43 0.40 -2.07
C SER A 48 -8.15 1.23 -2.12
N TYR A 49 -8.30 2.54 -1.94
CA TYR A 49 -7.15 3.43 -1.74
C TYR A 49 -6.29 3.00 -0.57
N GLU A 50 -6.90 2.53 0.53
CA GLU A 50 -6.18 2.03 1.71
C GLU A 50 -5.26 0.85 1.37
N SER A 51 -5.71 -0.05 0.50
CA SER A 51 -4.87 -1.16 0.03
C SER A 51 -3.65 -0.66 -0.73
N VAL A 52 -3.83 0.29 -1.67
CA VAL A 52 -2.71 0.88 -2.42
C VAL A 52 -1.77 1.67 -1.51
N PHE A 53 -2.31 2.43 -0.57
CA PHE A 53 -1.54 3.20 0.40
C PHE A 53 -0.64 2.30 1.25
N LEU A 54 -1.22 1.27 1.87
CA LEU A 54 -0.48 0.38 2.76
C LEU A 54 0.50 -0.50 1.98
N LEU A 55 0.12 -1.00 0.79
CA LEU A 55 1.02 -1.80 -0.03
C LEU A 55 2.23 -0.98 -0.50
N SER A 56 2.03 0.27 -0.91
CA SER A 56 3.12 1.15 -1.36
C SER A 56 4.08 1.49 -0.23
N ALA A 57 3.53 1.78 0.96
CA ALA A 57 4.34 2.02 2.16
C ALA A 57 5.08 0.76 2.62
N SER A 58 4.43 -0.39 2.56
CA SER A 58 4.98 -1.72 2.88
C SER A 58 6.13 -2.08 1.93
N GLU A 59 5.94 -1.90 0.62
CA GLU A 59 6.98 -2.13 -0.39
C GLU A 59 8.22 -1.28 -0.13
N ALA A 60 8.06 0.04 0.04
CA ALA A 60 9.18 0.94 0.31
C ALA A 60 9.93 0.55 1.59
N GLY A 61 9.18 0.22 2.66
CA GLY A 61 9.74 -0.22 3.93
C GLY A 61 10.50 -1.55 3.82
N LEU A 62 9.92 -2.54 3.13
CA LEU A 62 10.56 -3.84 2.90
C LEU A 62 11.83 -3.72 2.04
N ARG A 63 11.83 -2.86 1.02
CA ARG A 63 13.04 -2.58 0.24
C ARG A 63 14.14 -1.98 1.11
N LYS A 64 13.79 -1.07 2.03
CA LYS A 64 14.75 -0.53 2.98
C LYS A 64 15.24 -1.57 3.98
N VAL A 65 14.34 -2.44 4.44
CA VAL A 65 14.71 -3.57 5.30
C VAL A 65 15.70 -4.50 4.59
N ASN A 66 15.45 -4.79 3.31
CA ASN A 66 16.36 -5.58 2.48
C ASN A 66 17.75 -4.94 2.40
N GLU A 67 17.80 -3.63 2.10
CA GLU A 67 19.06 -2.88 1.99
C GLU A 67 19.87 -2.89 3.31
N MET A 68 19.19 -2.75 4.45
CA MET A 68 19.85 -2.50 5.73
C MET A 68 20.14 -3.75 6.57
N TYR A 69 19.31 -4.79 6.47
CA TYR A 69 19.31 -5.90 7.43
C TYR A 69 19.47 -7.27 6.76
N VAL A 70 19.18 -7.40 5.46
CA VAL A 70 19.34 -8.67 4.75
C VAL A 70 20.78 -8.79 4.23
N PRO A 71 21.48 -9.92 4.49
CA PRO A 71 22.82 -10.17 3.99
C PRO A 71 22.90 -10.04 2.47
N GLU A 72 23.98 -9.46 1.94
CA GLU A 72 24.17 -9.16 0.51
C GLU A 72 23.90 -10.37 -0.40
N GLN A 73 24.29 -11.57 0.05
CA GLN A 73 24.09 -12.83 -0.68
C GLN A 73 22.61 -13.18 -0.89
N LEU A 74 21.74 -12.68 -0.01
CA LEU A 74 20.32 -12.96 0.03
C LEU A 74 19.47 -11.82 -0.52
N GLN A 75 20.03 -10.62 -0.71
CA GLN A 75 19.27 -9.43 -1.10
C GLN A 75 18.56 -9.57 -2.45
N ALA A 76 19.12 -10.30 -3.40
CA ALA A 76 18.48 -10.56 -4.69
C ALA A 76 17.24 -11.46 -4.51
N GLY A 77 17.38 -12.59 -3.83
CA GLY A 77 16.26 -13.49 -3.58
C GLY A 77 15.18 -12.85 -2.70
N PHE A 78 15.56 -12.06 -1.69
CA PHE A 78 14.60 -11.31 -0.89
C PHE A 78 13.91 -10.20 -1.71
N SER A 79 14.60 -9.59 -2.67
CA SER A 79 13.97 -8.65 -3.62
C SER A 79 12.90 -9.34 -4.45
N ASP A 80 13.18 -10.53 -4.97
CA ASP A 80 12.20 -11.32 -5.73
C ASP A 80 10.95 -11.62 -4.87
N MET A 81 11.14 -11.89 -3.57
CA MET A 81 10.02 -12.09 -2.63
C MET A 81 9.17 -10.81 -2.46
N ILE A 82 9.81 -9.64 -2.38
CA ILE A 82 9.08 -8.36 -2.34
C ILE A 82 8.30 -8.15 -3.63
N ASP A 83 8.92 -8.43 -4.79
CA ASP A 83 8.27 -8.32 -6.10
C ASP A 83 7.06 -9.25 -6.22
N GLU A 84 7.16 -10.50 -5.76
CA GLU A 84 6.04 -11.43 -5.76
C GLU A 84 4.91 -10.98 -4.80
N TYR A 85 5.26 -10.50 -3.60
CA TYR A 85 4.30 -9.95 -2.65
C TYR A 85 3.51 -8.78 -3.25
N VAL A 86 4.20 -7.83 -3.90
CA VAL A 86 3.55 -6.70 -4.58
C VAL A 86 2.71 -7.18 -5.76
N HIS A 87 3.26 -8.06 -6.59
CA HIS A 87 2.58 -8.60 -7.76
C HIS A 87 1.30 -9.34 -7.42
N PHE A 88 1.30 -10.14 -6.34
CA PHE A 88 0.11 -10.85 -5.88
C PHE A 88 -1.02 -9.88 -5.51
N ASN A 89 -0.71 -8.85 -4.73
CA ASN A 89 -1.69 -7.84 -4.31
C ASN A 89 -2.21 -7.03 -5.50
N ASP A 90 -1.32 -6.56 -6.38
CA ASP A 90 -1.69 -5.81 -7.58
C ASP A 90 -2.53 -6.66 -8.54
N SER A 91 -2.18 -7.93 -8.74
CA SER A 91 -2.91 -8.84 -9.62
C SER A 91 -4.29 -9.20 -9.06
N ALA A 92 -4.41 -9.39 -7.75
CA ALA A 92 -5.69 -9.58 -7.08
C ALA A 92 -6.60 -8.36 -7.29
N ARG A 93 -6.07 -7.14 -7.08
CA ARG A 93 -6.79 -5.89 -7.37
C ARG A 93 -7.26 -5.82 -8.81
N ASN A 94 -6.36 -6.01 -9.76
CA ASN A 94 -6.67 -5.90 -11.20
C ASN A 94 -7.72 -6.93 -11.63
N SER A 95 -7.61 -8.17 -11.13
CA SER A 95 -8.59 -9.23 -11.39
C SER A 95 -9.98 -8.89 -10.84
N ILE A 96 -10.04 -8.29 -9.66
CA ILE A 96 -11.30 -7.84 -9.06
C ILE A 96 -11.90 -6.68 -9.84
N MET A 97 -11.09 -5.67 -10.19
CA MET A 97 -11.52 -4.53 -11.02
C MET A 97 -12.12 -5.03 -12.33
N GLU A 98 -11.41 -5.91 -13.05
CA GLU A 98 -11.90 -6.47 -14.31
C GLU A 98 -13.24 -7.21 -14.17
N LYS A 99 -13.48 -7.90 -13.04
CA LYS A 99 -14.74 -8.63 -12.82
C LYS A 99 -15.89 -7.73 -12.38
N MET A 100 -15.59 -6.69 -11.59
CA MET A 100 -16.59 -5.89 -10.88
C MET A 100 -16.95 -4.59 -11.60
N THR A 101 -16.08 -4.08 -12.48
CA THR A 101 -16.40 -2.91 -13.29
C THR A 101 -17.52 -3.24 -14.28
N PRO A 102 -18.63 -2.47 -14.30
CA PRO A 102 -19.71 -2.68 -15.26
C PRO A 102 -19.25 -2.38 -16.69
N ASP A 103 -19.97 -2.92 -17.68
CA ASP A 103 -19.68 -2.71 -19.10
C ASP A 103 -19.68 -1.22 -19.50
N TYR A 104 -20.50 -0.41 -18.81
CA TYR A 104 -20.51 1.03 -18.91
C TYR A 104 -21.12 1.69 -17.66
N MET A 105 -20.84 2.98 -17.48
CA MET A 105 -21.52 3.87 -16.53
C MET A 105 -22.07 5.10 -17.25
N VAL A 106 -23.23 5.60 -16.81
CA VAL A 106 -23.79 6.87 -17.30
C VAL A 106 -23.20 8.00 -16.46
N VAL A 107 -22.50 8.94 -17.10
CA VAL A 107 -21.71 9.98 -16.42
C VAL A 107 -22.35 11.37 -16.47
N GLY A 108 -23.42 11.53 -17.24
CA GLY A 108 -24.13 12.81 -17.38
C GLY A 108 -25.63 12.60 -17.55
N ILE A 109 -26.42 13.21 -16.67
CA ILE A 109 -27.86 13.38 -16.82
C ILE A 109 -28.14 14.88 -16.91
N GLY A 110 -28.07 15.42 -18.14
CA GLY A 110 -28.52 16.76 -18.50
C GLY A 110 -29.64 16.68 -19.54
N THR A 111 -30.33 17.79 -19.81
CA THR A 111 -31.65 17.77 -20.49
C THR A 111 -31.69 17.20 -21.91
N LYS A 112 -30.57 16.90 -22.60
CA LYS A 112 -30.60 16.36 -23.98
C LYS A 112 -29.48 15.39 -24.41
N THR A 113 -28.53 15.00 -23.55
CA THR A 113 -27.47 14.05 -23.96
C THR A 113 -27.01 13.19 -22.79
N GLU A 114 -27.16 11.87 -22.91
CA GLU A 114 -26.54 10.89 -22.02
C GLU A 114 -25.11 10.62 -22.51
N SER A 115 -24.13 10.77 -21.62
CA SER A 115 -22.74 10.35 -21.89
C SER A 115 -22.43 9.05 -21.16
N TYR A 116 -21.73 8.16 -21.85
CA TYR A 116 -21.37 6.83 -21.37
C TYR A 116 -19.85 6.75 -21.21
N LYS A 117 -19.40 6.17 -20.10
CA LYS A 117 -18.01 5.74 -19.90
C LYS A 117 -17.98 4.23 -19.95
N TYR A 118 -17.21 3.66 -20.85
CA TYR A 118 -17.16 2.21 -21.05
C TYR A 118 -16.16 1.55 -20.11
N LYS A 119 -16.35 0.25 -19.84
CA LYS A 119 -15.52 -0.56 -18.93
C LYS A 119 -14.02 -0.33 -19.09
N SER A 120 -13.51 -0.39 -20.32
CA SER A 120 -12.09 -0.21 -20.61
C SER A 120 -11.57 1.17 -20.18
N GLU A 121 -12.37 2.22 -20.34
CA GLU A 121 -12.05 3.58 -19.93
C GLU A 121 -12.12 3.72 -18.40
N ILE A 122 -13.10 3.09 -17.75
CA ILE A 122 -13.20 3.07 -16.28
C ILE A 122 -11.99 2.37 -15.68
N ILE A 123 -11.63 1.19 -16.17
CA ILE A 123 -10.46 0.43 -15.69
C ILE A 123 -9.18 1.18 -15.97
N SER A 124 -9.05 1.81 -17.15
CA SER A 124 -7.87 2.61 -17.48
C SER A 124 -7.68 3.77 -16.51
N ASP A 125 -8.74 4.53 -16.22
CA ASP A 125 -8.67 5.67 -15.31
C ASP A 125 -8.38 5.26 -13.87
N GLU A 126 -9.00 4.19 -13.38
CA GLU A 126 -8.71 3.62 -12.05
C GLU A 126 -7.27 3.10 -11.98
N THR A 127 -6.77 2.44 -13.03
CA THR A 127 -5.39 1.96 -13.10
C THR A 127 -4.40 3.12 -13.04
N ALA A 128 -4.67 4.19 -13.81
CA ALA A 128 -3.85 5.39 -13.81
C ALA A 128 -3.86 6.10 -12.45
N PHE A 129 -5.02 6.17 -11.81
CA PHE A 129 -5.16 6.70 -10.45
C PHE A 129 -4.30 5.91 -9.46
N TYR A 130 -4.44 4.58 -9.39
CA TYR A 130 -3.65 3.78 -8.44
C TYR A 130 -2.14 3.81 -8.73
N ALA A 131 -1.73 3.88 -10.00
CA ALA A 131 -0.32 4.05 -10.36
C ALA A 131 0.22 5.40 -9.85
N ASN A 132 -0.56 6.48 -9.97
CA ASN A 132 -0.19 7.78 -9.43
C ASN A 132 -0.09 7.76 -7.90
N GLU A 133 -1.08 7.19 -7.23
CA GLU A 133 -1.08 7.07 -5.77
C GLU A 133 0.12 6.27 -5.26
N LYS A 134 0.42 5.13 -5.91
CA LYS A 134 1.61 4.34 -5.59
C LYS A 134 2.89 5.15 -5.70
N ASN A 135 3.07 5.87 -6.81
CA ASN A 135 4.28 6.66 -7.06
C ASN A 135 4.49 7.74 -6.00
N GLU A 136 3.42 8.44 -5.64
CA GLU A 136 3.46 9.54 -4.68
C GLU A 136 3.73 9.05 -3.26
N ILE A 137 3.01 8.01 -2.81
CA ILE A 137 3.20 7.41 -1.48
C ILE A 137 4.61 6.83 -1.35
N SER A 138 5.06 6.08 -2.36
CA SER A 138 6.42 5.53 -2.39
C SER A 138 7.46 6.65 -2.41
N GLY A 139 7.19 7.76 -3.10
CA GLY A 139 8.05 8.95 -3.12
C GLY A 139 8.26 9.53 -1.73
N ILE A 140 7.18 9.76 -0.98
CA ILE A 140 7.23 10.29 0.39
C ILE A 140 7.96 9.30 1.33
N CYS A 141 7.62 8.01 1.29
CA CYS A 141 8.32 6.95 2.04
C CYS A 141 9.82 6.95 1.75
N ASN A 142 10.22 6.99 0.48
CA ASN A 142 11.63 6.95 0.08
C ASN A 142 12.38 8.22 0.49
N GLN A 143 11.74 9.38 0.55
CA GLN A 143 12.39 10.58 1.07
C GLN A 143 12.70 10.43 2.56
N PHE A 144 11.74 9.92 3.34
CA PHE A 144 11.92 9.67 4.76
C PHE A 144 12.97 8.58 5.04
N LEU A 145 12.85 7.43 4.39
CA LEU A 145 13.74 6.27 4.55
C LEU A 145 15.20 6.56 4.18
N ASN A 146 15.43 7.55 3.30
CA ASN A 146 16.76 7.99 2.91
C ASN A 146 17.24 9.23 3.68
N GLY A 147 16.56 9.59 4.78
CA GLY A 147 16.95 10.68 5.66
C GLY A 147 16.83 12.07 5.06
N LYS A 148 16.05 12.24 3.99
CA LYS A 148 15.82 13.56 3.36
C LYS A 148 14.77 14.39 4.10
N THR A 149 13.87 13.73 4.82
CA THR A 149 12.83 14.35 5.64
C THR A 149 12.86 13.77 7.06
N ASP A 150 12.44 14.57 8.05
CA ASP A 150 12.29 14.08 9.43
C ASP A 150 10.91 13.43 9.64
N GLN A 151 10.75 12.73 10.77
CA GLN A 151 9.51 12.05 11.13
C GLN A 151 8.29 12.97 11.12
N LYS A 152 8.44 14.23 11.55
CA LYS A 152 7.35 15.18 11.64
C LYS A 152 6.89 15.60 10.24
N LEU A 153 7.82 15.91 9.36
CA LEU A 153 7.53 16.25 7.97
C LEU A 153 6.92 15.08 7.23
N PHE A 154 7.48 13.87 7.38
CA PHE A 154 6.93 12.63 6.82
C PHE A 154 5.46 12.40 7.23
N CYS A 155 5.18 12.48 8.54
CA CYS A 155 3.81 12.29 9.04
C CYS A 155 2.85 13.37 8.53
N ASN A 156 3.32 14.62 8.39
CA ASN A 156 2.50 15.72 7.88
C ASN A 156 2.18 15.52 6.39
N GLU A 157 3.16 15.20 5.55
CA GLU A 157 2.94 14.97 4.12
C GLU A 157 1.97 13.81 3.87
N MET A 158 2.12 12.72 4.63
CA MET A 158 1.19 11.59 4.56
C MET A 158 -0.21 11.97 5.04
N LYS A 159 -0.31 12.77 6.11
CA LYS A 159 -1.59 13.28 6.61
C LYS A 159 -2.28 14.18 5.59
N ASP A 160 -1.54 15.09 4.96
CA ASP A 160 -2.07 16.01 3.96
C ASP A 160 -2.60 15.23 2.76
N ARG A 161 -1.86 14.22 2.29
CA ARG A 161 -2.34 13.35 1.21
C ARG A 161 -3.61 12.58 1.57
N LEU A 162 -3.68 12.03 2.78
CA LEU A 162 -4.87 11.34 3.27
C LEU A 162 -6.07 12.30 3.38
N ASN A 163 -5.84 13.54 3.83
CA ASN A 163 -6.86 14.58 3.88
C ASN A 163 -7.36 14.95 2.49
N ASP A 164 -6.47 15.11 1.52
CA ASP A 164 -6.82 15.43 0.13
C ASP A 164 -7.68 14.32 -0.48
N TYR A 165 -7.27 13.06 -0.29
CA TYR A 165 -8.04 11.92 -0.79
C TYR A 165 -9.42 11.85 -0.14
N TYR A 166 -9.49 11.72 1.19
CA TYR A 166 -10.77 11.52 1.89
C TYR A 166 -11.67 12.77 1.87
N GLY A 167 -11.08 13.97 1.93
CA GLY A 167 -11.81 15.24 1.88
C GLY A 167 -12.46 15.51 0.52
N SER A 168 -11.91 14.94 -0.56
CA SER A 168 -12.47 15.04 -1.91
C SER A 168 -13.58 14.02 -2.19
N ARG A 169 -13.82 13.05 -1.30
CA ARG A 169 -14.85 12.02 -1.49
C ARG A 169 -16.24 12.60 -1.28
N TYR A 170 -17.10 12.44 -2.29
CA TYR A 170 -18.48 12.93 -2.25
C TYR A 170 -19.26 12.34 -1.07
N GLU A 171 -19.06 11.06 -0.76
CA GLU A 171 -19.70 10.36 0.34
C GLU A 171 -19.25 10.83 1.73
N LEU A 172 -18.12 11.53 1.83
CA LEU A 172 -17.61 12.12 3.08
C LEU A 172 -17.84 13.63 3.15
N ARG A 173 -18.56 14.21 2.19
CA ARG A 173 -18.85 15.63 2.14
C ARG A 173 -19.59 16.05 3.42
N ASN A 174 -19.07 17.08 4.08
CA ASN A 174 -19.58 17.61 5.37
C ASN A 174 -19.45 16.64 6.56
N GLN A 175 -18.63 15.59 6.45
CA GLN A 175 -18.36 14.64 7.55
C GLN A 175 -16.91 14.76 8.02
N SER A 176 -16.53 15.93 8.53
CA SER A 176 -15.14 16.21 8.95
C SER A 176 -14.61 15.21 9.98
N GLU A 177 -15.44 14.80 10.94
CA GLU A 177 -15.06 13.80 11.96
C GLU A 177 -14.78 12.42 11.34
N ALA A 178 -15.53 12.02 10.31
CA ALA A 178 -15.30 10.76 9.61
C ALA A 178 -14.01 10.79 8.77
N VAL A 179 -13.71 11.94 8.16
CA VAL A 179 -12.44 12.17 7.45
C VAL A 179 -11.28 12.07 8.45
N GLU A 180 -11.35 12.81 9.56
CA GLU A 180 -10.31 12.80 10.60
C GLU A 180 -10.08 11.39 11.18
N GLY A 181 -11.14 10.65 11.45
CA GLY A 181 -11.05 9.27 11.93
C GLY A 181 -10.35 8.33 10.95
N ARG A 182 -10.64 8.44 9.65
CA ARG A 182 -9.98 7.63 8.60
C ARG A 182 -8.51 8.00 8.42
N VAL A 183 -8.21 9.31 8.37
CA VAL A 183 -6.84 9.83 8.27
C VAL A 183 -6.01 9.36 9.46
N SER A 184 -6.54 9.51 10.68
CA SER A 184 -5.87 9.08 11.91
C SER A 184 -5.61 7.57 11.93
N ASN A 185 -6.58 6.76 11.49
CA ASN A 185 -6.41 5.32 11.40
C ASN A 185 -5.29 4.91 10.44
N MET A 186 -5.26 5.50 9.24
CA MET A 186 -4.23 5.20 8.23
C MET A 186 -2.85 5.68 8.67
N LEU A 187 -2.76 6.86 9.28
CA LEU A 187 -1.51 7.39 9.80
C LEU A 187 -0.97 6.52 10.96
N SER A 188 -1.84 6.04 11.85
CA SER A 188 -1.45 5.13 12.93
C SER A 188 -0.88 3.81 12.41
N LYS A 189 -1.45 3.24 11.35
CA LYS A 189 -0.92 2.04 10.67
C LYS A 189 0.46 2.31 10.08
N LEU A 190 0.63 3.45 9.41
CA LEU A 190 1.90 3.86 8.86
C LEU A 190 2.97 4.04 9.96
N GLN A 191 2.63 4.70 11.06
CA GLN A 191 3.54 4.88 12.20
C GLN A 191 3.95 3.54 12.81
N HIS A 192 3.02 2.58 12.90
CA HIS A 192 3.32 1.23 13.35
C HIS A 192 4.30 0.52 12.39
N MET A 193 4.09 0.58 11.07
CA MET A 193 5.01 0.00 10.08
C MET A 193 6.44 0.50 10.27
N TYR A 194 6.61 1.81 10.47
CA TYR A 194 7.92 2.46 10.54
C TYR A 194 8.47 2.64 11.96
N ALA A 195 7.80 2.08 12.99
CA ALA A 195 8.14 2.20 14.40
C ALA A 195 8.37 3.66 14.87
N LEU A 196 7.44 4.55 14.50
CA LEU A 196 7.48 6.01 14.73
C LEU A 196 6.76 6.44 16.02
#